data_AF-A0A0U1KUQ3-F1
#
_entry.id   AF-A0A0U1KUQ3-F1
#
_cell.length_a   1.000
_cell.length_b   1.000
_cell.length_c   1.000
_cell.angle_alpha   90.00
_cell.angle_beta   90.00
_cell.angle_gamma   90.00
#
_symmetry.space_group_name_H-M   'P 1'
#
loop_
_entity.id
_entity.type
_entity.pdbx_description
1 polymer ?
#
loop_
_entity_poly.entity_id
_entity_poly.type
_entity_poly.pdbx_seq_one_letter_code
_entity_poly.pdbx_strand_id
1 'polypeptide(L)' 'MSAKCCSCGIADQLVAGKLWCLKYKFEISDVTAEEKSNCYYFIEPQVEDGVTLTAAQTLMLKECELASRRMRGPV' A
#
# COMPACT_ATOMS: atom_id res chain seq x y z
N MET A 1 0.71 -13.49 4.76
CA MET A 1 0.16 -12.11 4.59
C MET A 1 1.25 -11.17 4.06
N SER A 2 1.98 -11.54 3.00
CA SER A 2 3.22 -10.85 2.58
C SER A 2 3.21 -10.39 1.10
N ALA A 3 2.40 -11.05 0.27
CA ALA A 3 2.25 -10.84 -1.17
C ALA A 3 1.67 -9.50 -1.66
N LYS A 4 1.02 -8.73 -0.77
CA LYS A 4 0.04 -7.74 -1.22
C LYS A 4 0.67 -6.37 -1.48
N CYS A 5 1.80 -6.01 -0.87
CA CYS A 5 2.21 -4.61 -0.84
C CYS A 5 2.51 -4.01 -2.23
N CYS A 6 3.08 -4.79 -3.15
CA CYS A 6 3.29 -4.36 -4.53
C CYS A 6 1.97 -4.11 -5.26
N SER A 7 1.02 -5.03 -5.15
CA SER A 7 -0.29 -4.90 -5.79
C SER A 7 -1.20 -3.87 -5.12
N CYS A 8 -0.95 -3.51 -3.85
CA CYS A 8 -1.65 -2.43 -3.17
C CYS A 8 -1.07 -1.03 -3.47
N GLY A 9 0.07 -0.92 -4.16
CA GLY A 9 0.77 0.36 -4.35
C GLY A 9 1.45 0.90 -3.08
N ILE A 10 1.76 0.04 -2.10
CA ILE A 10 2.40 0.41 -0.82
C ILE A 10 3.79 -0.23 -0.66
N ALA A 11 4.34 -0.75 -1.76
CA ALA A 11 5.73 -1.21 -1.83
C ALA A 11 6.61 -0.13 -2.46
N ASP A 12 7.82 0.00 -1.94
CA ASP A 12 8.84 0.91 -2.44
C ASP A 12 10.09 0.14 -2.87
N GLN A 13 10.88 0.72 -3.76
CA GLN A 13 12.09 0.08 -4.28
C GLN A 13 13.31 0.51 -3.47
N LEU A 14 13.98 -0.47 -2.85
CA LEU A 14 15.26 -0.27 -2.19
C LEU A 14 16.40 -0.19 -3.21
N VAL A 15 17.49 0.48 -2.81
CA VAL A 15 18.69 0.75 -3.62
C VAL A 15 19.31 -0.51 -4.27
N ALA A 16 19.04 -1.70 -3.72
CA ALA A 16 19.53 -2.98 -4.23
C ALA A 16 18.56 -3.68 -5.21
N GLY A 17 17.58 -2.96 -5.76
CA GLY A 17 16.56 -3.54 -6.66
C GLY A 17 15.51 -4.39 -5.94
N LYS A 18 15.54 -4.40 -4.60
CA LYS A 18 14.64 -5.17 -3.76
C LYS A 18 13.38 -4.38 -3.44
N LEU A 19 12.23 -5.03 -3.35
CA LEU A 19 10.98 -4.38 -2.99
C LEU A 19 10.76 -4.44 -1.47
N TRP A 20 10.34 -3.33 -0.87
CA TRP A 20 10.09 -3.21 0.55
C TRP A 20 8.65 -2.81 0.81
N CYS A 21 7.97 -3.58 1.67
CA CYS A 21 6.62 -3.21 2.08
C CYS A 21 6.65 -2.15 3.18
N LEU A 22 6.18 -0.93 2.88
CA LEU A 22 6.18 0.18 3.85
C LEU A 22 5.25 -0.08 5.04
N LYS A 23 4.11 -0.74 4.81
CA LYS A 23 3.12 -1.02 5.87
C LYS A 23 3.64 -2.01 6.92
N TYR A 24 4.19 -3.13 6.46
CA TYR A 24 4.53 -4.26 7.33
C TYR A 24 6.02 -4.36 7.64
N LYS A 25 6.83 -3.47 7.04
CA LYS A 25 8.27 -3.34 7.30
C LYS A 25 9.05 -4.65 7.06
N PHE A 26 8.85 -5.27 5.90
CA PHE A 26 9.61 -6.44 5.47
C PHE A 26 9.95 -6.37 3.97
N GLU A 27 10.96 -7.15 3.57
CA GLU A 27 11.42 -7.30 2.18
C GLU A 27 10.57 -8.30 1.40
N ILE A 28 10.07 -7.89 0.23
CA ILE A 28 9.20 -8.70 -0.64
C ILE A 28 10.08 -9.55 -1.57
N SER A 29 9.85 -10.87 -1.55
CA SER A 29 10.55 -11.85 -2.41
C SER A 29 9.64 -12.34 -3.54
N ASP A 30 10.20 -12.73 -4.70
CA ASP A 30 9.45 -13.19 -5.89
C ASP A 30 8.43 -14.31 -5.61
N VAL A 31 8.72 -15.20 -4.66
CA VAL A 31 7.85 -16.33 -4.24
C VAL A 31 6.49 -15.86 -3.70
N THR A 32 6.35 -14.58 -3.37
CA THR A 32 5.12 -14.02 -2.80
C THR A 32 4.24 -13.29 -3.81
N ALA A 33 4.55 -13.25 -5.10
CA ALA A 33 3.88 -12.36 -6.06
C ALA A 33 2.53 -12.84 -6.65
N GLU A 34 2.10 -14.08 -6.40
CA GLU A 34 1.12 -14.74 -7.31
C GLU A 34 -0.39 -14.63 -6.98
N GLU A 35 -0.84 -14.05 -5.86
CA GLU A 35 -2.28 -14.08 -5.53
C GLU A 35 -2.99 -12.73 -5.72
N LYS A 36 -3.67 -12.62 -6.87
CA LYS A 36 -4.59 -11.52 -7.23
C LYS A 36 -5.90 -11.61 -6.44
N SER A 37 -6.41 -10.42 -6.08
CA SER A 37 -7.76 -10.09 -5.59
C SER A 37 -7.90 -9.95 -4.07
N ASN A 38 -8.30 -8.75 -3.62
CA ASN A 38 -8.57 -8.31 -2.24
C ASN A 38 -7.36 -7.91 -1.37
N CYS A 39 -6.68 -6.82 -1.76
CA CYS A 39 -5.86 -6.05 -0.81
C CYS A 39 -6.71 -5.00 -0.07
N TYR A 40 -6.78 -5.11 1.26
CA TYR A 40 -7.50 -4.17 2.13
C TYR A 40 -6.91 -2.75 2.12
N TYR A 41 -5.63 -2.64 1.78
CA TYR A 41 -4.89 -1.38 1.67
C TYR A 41 -4.76 -0.89 0.22
N PHE A 42 -5.43 -1.52 -0.74
CA PHE A 42 -5.44 -1.01 -2.11
C PHE A 42 -6.19 0.32 -2.17
N ILE A 43 -5.61 1.24 -2.91
CA ILE A 43 -6.17 2.53 -3.29
C ILE A 43 -5.72 2.79 -4.73
N GLU A 44 -6.60 3.37 -5.54
CA GLU A 44 -6.24 3.72 -6.91
C GLU A 44 -5.13 4.77 -6.89
N PRO A 45 -4.14 4.71 -7.81
CA PRO A 45 -3.08 5.71 -7.90
C PRO A 45 -3.67 7.11 -7.96
N GLN A 46 -3.37 7.92 -6.96
CA GLN A 46 -3.82 9.31 -6.92
C GLN A 46 -2.77 10.18 -7.60
N VAL A 47 -3.24 11.17 -8.35
CA VAL A 47 -2.40 12.17 -9.01
C VAL A 47 -2.77 13.53 -8.42
N GLU A 48 -1.79 14.22 -7.86
CA GLU A 48 -1.94 15.55 -7.28
C GLU A 48 -0.96 16.48 -8.00
N ASP A 49 -1.46 17.59 -8.57
CA ASP A 49 -0.67 18.52 -9.38
C ASP A 49 0.12 17.88 -10.55
N GLY A 50 -0.43 16.82 -11.14
CA GLY A 50 0.21 16.07 -12.22
C GLY A 50 1.31 15.10 -11.76
N VAL A 51 1.52 14.97 -10.45
CA VAL A 51 2.48 14.05 -9.85
C VAL A 51 1.73 12.88 -9.20
N THR A 52 2.09 11.65 -9.55
CA THR A 52 1.56 10.46 -8.90
C THR A 52 2.12 10.36 -7.49
N LEU A 53 1.26 10.09 -6.51
CA LEU A 53 1.68 9.93 -5.14
C LEU A 53 2.65 8.76 -4.97
N THR A 54 3.63 8.96 -4.09
CA THR A 54 4.57 7.91 -3.68
C THR A 54 3.86 6.80 -2.89
N ALA A 55 4.47 5.62 -2.80
CA ALA A 55 3.94 4.51 -2.01
C ALA A 55 3.73 4.89 -0.53
N ALA A 56 4.57 5.77 0.02
CA ALA A 56 4.43 6.28 1.38
C ALA A 56 3.21 7.20 1.56
N GLN A 57 3.01 8.16 0.64
CA GLN A 57 1.84 9.05 0.67
C GLN A 57 0.54 8.27 0.46
N THR A 58 0.56 7.34 -0.49
CA THR A 58 -0.55 6.44 -0.79
C THR A 58 -0.95 5.61 0.44
N LEU A 59 0.04 5.06 1.15
CA LEU A 59 -0.19 4.34 2.40
C LEU A 59 -0.80 5.24 3.48
N MET A 60 -0.27 6.45 3.67
CA MET A 60 -0.77 7.41 4.65
C MET A 60 -2.24 7.76 4.40
N LEU A 61 -2.61 8.07 3.16
CA LEU A 61 -4.01 8.35 2.79
C LEU A 61 -4.92 7.17 3.12
N LYS A 62 -4.48 5.94 2.80
CA LYS A 62 -5.27 4.75 3.09
C LYS A 62 -5.44 4.51 4.58
N GLU A 63 -4.40 4.75 5.38
CA GLU A 63 -4.50 4.66 6.84
C GLU A 63 -5.46 5.70 7.42
N CYS A 64 -5.44 6.93 6.91
CA CYS A 64 -6.41 7.97 7.28
C CYS A 64 -7.85 7.58 6.91
N GLU A 65 -8.07 7.02 5.72
CA GLU A 65 -9.38 6.52 5.28
C GLU A 65 -9.90 5.39 6.20
N LEU A 66 -9.03 4.43 6.55
CA LEU A 66 -9.39 3.32 7.43
C LEU A 66 -9.65 3.78 8.87
N ALA A 67 -8.89 4.78 9.35
CA ALA A 67 -9.11 5.39 10.65
C ALA A 67 -10.43 6.17 10.70
N SER A 68 -10.77 6.94 9.66
CA SER A 68 -12.03 7.71 9.61
C SER A 68 -13.26 6.81 9.55
N ARG A 69 -13.17 5.66 8.86
CA ARG A 69 -14.22 4.63 8.89
C ARG A 69 -14.47 4.08 10.29
N ARG A 70 -13.43 3.96 11.14
CA ARG A 70 -13.58 3.55 12.56
C ARG A 70 -14.18 4.64 13.44
N MET A 71 -14.12 5.90 13.04
CA MET A 71 -14.73 7.02 13.77
C MET A 71 -16.22 7.20 13.49
N ARG A 72 -16.78 6.52 12.48
CA ARG A 72 -18.24 6.39 12.33
C ARG A 72 -18.75 5.34 13.33
N GLY A 73 -18.97 5.78 14.58
CA GLY A 73 -19.77 5.04 15.56
C GLY A 73 -21.20 4.81 15.04
N PRO A 74 -21.99 3.92 15.68
CA PRO A 74 -23.36 3.67 15.26
C PRO A 74 -24.14 4.98 15.27
N VAL A 75 -24.74 5.30 14.12
CA VAL A 75 -25.74 6.37 13.99
C VAL A 75 -26.96 6.06 14.82
#